data_AF-A0A2V8CI57-F1
#
_entry.id   AF-A0A2V8CI57-F1
#
_cell.length_a   1.000
_cell.length_b   1.000
_cell.length_c   1.000
_cell.angle_alpha   90.00
_cell.angle_beta   90.00
_cell.angle_gamma   90.00
#
_symmetry.space_group_name_H-M   'P 1'
#
loop_
_entity.id
_entity.type
_entity.pdbx_description
1 polymer ?
#
loop_
_entity_poly.entity_id
_entity_poly.type
_entity_poly.pdbx_seq_one_letter_code
_entity_poly.pdbx_strand_id
1 'polypeptide(L)'
;MLATTTGYQTRSFGEAAARLGVELVFATDRCHMLEDPWQDHAIPIRFYDEPRTVDAIVDAARLRPIDGILVVGDRPTVIAARVAQALGLPGNPPEA
;
A
#
# COMPACT_ATOMS: atom_id res chain seq x y z
N MET A 1 -0.10 -0.35 -3.46
CA MET A 1 0.19 -1.77 -3.18
C MET A 1 0.71 -1.91 -1.76
N LEU A 2 0.01 -2.66 -0.91
CA LEU A 2 0.46 -2.98 0.45
C LEU A 2 1.15 -4.35 0.45
N ALA A 3 2.38 -4.41 0.95
CA ALA A 3 3.13 -5.66 1.06
C ALA A 3 4.12 -5.62 2.21
N THR A 4 4.48 -6.80 2.75
CA THR A 4 5.62 -6.95 3.65
C THR A 4 6.94 -6.78 2.87
N THR A 5 7.98 -6.30 3.53
CA THR A 5 9.27 -5.97 2.92
C THR A 5 9.85 -7.12 2.07
N THR A 6 10.04 -6.83 0.77
CA THR A 6 10.78 -7.62 -0.25
C THR A 6 10.35 -9.08 -0.46
N GLY A 7 9.21 -9.27 -1.13
CA GLY A 7 8.92 -10.51 -1.84
C GLY A 7 9.18 -10.37 -3.35
N TYR A 8 9.69 -11.42 -3.99
CA TYR A 8 9.82 -11.61 -5.45
C TYR A 8 8.57 -11.15 -6.24
N GLN A 9 7.41 -11.27 -5.60
CA GLN A 9 6.09 -10.88 -6.09
C GLN A 9 5.99 -9.39 -6.44
N THR A 10 6.66 -8.50 -5.70
CA THR A 10 6.63 -7.05 -5.93
C THR A 10 7.13 -6.69 -7.32
N ARG A 11 8.16 -7.40 -7.81
CA ARG A 11 8.72 -7.17 -9.14
C ARG A 11 7.74 -7.55 -10.25
N SER A 12 7.06 -8.68 -10.11
CA SER A 12 6.05 -9.11 -11.09
C SER A 12 4.87 -8.14 -11.17
N PHE A 13 4.44 -7.57 -10.03
CA PHE A 13 3.40 -6.53 -10.03
C PHE A 13 3.90 -5.21 -10.62
N GLY A 14 5.15 -4.82 -10.34
CA GLY A 14 5.78 -3.67 -10.99
C GLY A 14 5.84 -3.78 -12.51
N GLU A 15 6.29 -4.92 -13.03
CA GLU A 15 6.34 -5.18 -14.47
C GLU A 15 4.93 -5.19 -15.09
N ALA A 16 3.93 -5.77 -14.40
CA ALA A 16 2.55 -5.77 -14.86
C ALA A 16 1.96 -4.35 -14.92
N ALA A 17 2.18 -3.54 -13.87
CA ALA A 17 1.71 -2.17 -13.81
C ALA A 17 2.33 -1.31 -14.90
N ALA A 18 3.64 -1.44 -15.15
CA ALA A 18 4.33 -0.77 -16.25
C ALA A 18 3.72 -1.13 -17.62
N ARG A 19 3.40 -2.43 -17.85
CA ARG A 19 2.75 -2.88 -19.09
C ARG A 19 1.32 -2.35 -19.25
N LEU A 20 0.63 -2.07 -18.14
CA LEU A 20 -0.72 -1.52 -18.12
C LEU A 20 -0.74 0.01 -18.07
N GLY A 21 0.41 0.67 -17.97
CA GLY A 21 0.50 2.13 -17.81
C GLY A 21 -0.03 2.62 -16.45
N VAL A 22 -0.04 1.76 -15.45
CA VAL A 22 -0.52 2.06 -14.09
C VAL A 22 0.67 2.45 -13.21
N GLU A 23 0.52 3.53 -12.45
CA GLU A 23 1.49 3.93 -11.43
C GLU A 23 1.29 3.10 -10.15
N LEU A 24 2.37 2.52 -9.63
CA LEU A 24 2.34 1.84 -8.33
C LEU A 24 2.90 2.74 -7.25
N VAL A 25 2.08 2.97 -6.22
CA VAL A 25 2.53 3.49 -4.92
C VAL A 25 2.74 2.32 -3.98
N PHE A 26 3.94 2.15 -3.44
CA PHE A 26 4.22 1.11 -2.45
C PHE A 26 3.90 1.58 -1.04
N ALA A 27 3.33 0.69 -0.23
CA ALA A 27 3.13 0.88 1.20
C ALA A 27 3.70 -0.35 1.91
N THR A 28 4.81 -0.17 2.63
CA THR A 28 5.60 -1.29 3.18
C THR A 28 6.09 -0.99 4.59
N ASP A 29 6.39 -2.04 5.37
CA ASP A 29 6.91 -1.91 6.75
C ASP A 29 8.38 -1.50 6.85
N ARG A 30 8.90 -0.91 5.77
CA ARG A 30 10.28 -0.42 5.75
C ARG A 30 10.46 0.67 6.79
N CYS A 31 11.61 0.64 7.44
CA CYS A 31 11.96 1.59 8.47
C CYS A 31 12.17 2.98 7.84
N HIS A 32 11.43 3.98 8.33
CA HIS A 32 11.57 5.42 8.05
C HIS A 32 13.00 6.01 8.11
N MET A 33 13.99 5.25 8.58
CA MET A 33 15.39 5.71 8.75
C MET A 33 16.28 5.53 7.52
N LEU A 34 15.82 4.86 6.46
CA LEU A 34 16.55 4.84 5.18
C LEU A 34 15.85 5.80 4.22
N GLU A 35 16.59 6.83 3.78
CA GLU A 35 16.20 7.86 2.80
C GLU A 35 15.93 7.24 1.41
N ASP A 36 14.84 6.48 1.29
CA ASP A 36 14.32 5.89 0.05
C ASP A 36 15.40 5.36 -0.91
N PRO A 37 16.19 4.34 -0.50
CA PRO A 37 17.34 3.87 -1.29
C PRO A 37 16.93 3.16 -2.59
N TRP A 38 15.63 3.00 -2.84
CA TRP A 38 15.06 2.45 -4.06
C TRP A 38 14.33 3.51 -4.90
N GLN A 39 14.30 4.77 -4.45
CA GLN A 39 13.62 5.91 -5.08
C GLN A 39 12.16 5.61 -5.45
N ASP A 40 11.50 4.76 -4.68
CA ASP A 40 10.15 4.27 -4.99
C ASP A 40 9.05 5.04 -4.24
N HIS A 41 9.43 6.05 -3.46
CA HIS A 41 8.53 6.92 -2.69
C HIS A 41 7.51 6.13 -1.86
N ALA A 42 7.94 5.00 -1.30
CA ALA A 42 7.06 4.14 -0.50
C ALA A 42 6.52 4.86 0.73
N ILE A 43 5.23 4.65 1.01
CA ILE A 43 4.59 5.04 2.26
C ILE A 43 5.05 4.06 3.35
N PRO A 44 5.76 4.52 4.40
CA PRO A 44 6.15 3.65 5.50
C PRO A 44 4.93 3.31 6.34
N ILE A 45 4.65 2.02 6.54
CA ILE A 45 3.50 1.55 7.32
C ILE A 45 3.93 0.73 8.54
N ARG A 46 3.09 0.66 9.57
CA ARG A 46 3.34 -0.12 10.78
C ARG A 46 2.21 -1.11 10.98
N PHE A 47 2.47 -2.39 10.69
CA PHE A 47 1.43 -3.44 10.76
C PHE A 47 0.82 -3.67 12.15
N TYR A 48 1.47 -3.18 13.22
CA TYR A 48 0.96 -3.29 14.60
C TYR A 48 0.15 -2.05 15.04
N ASP A 49 0.09 -1.01 14.20
CA ASP A 49 -0.64 0.23 14.44
C ASP A 49 -1.51 0.51 13.21
N GLU A 50 -2.56 -0.28 13.07
CA GLU A 50 -3.47 -0.25 11.92
C GLU A 50 -4.15 1.12 11.74
N PRO A 51 -4.71 1.77 12.78
CA PRO A 51 -5.38 3.06 12.61
C PRO A 51 -4.42 4.13 12.07
N ARG A 52 -3.23 4.23 12.66
CA ARG A 52 -2.23 5.19 12.21
C ARG A 52 -1.73 4.91 10.79
N THR A 53 -1.65 3.64 10.42
CA THR A 53 -1.28 3.24 9.06
C THR A 53 -2.37 3.64 8.06
N VAL A 54 -3.64 3.44 8.39
CA VAL A 54 -4.76 3.85 7.53
C VAL A 54 -4.73 5.36 7.32
N ASP A 55 -4.58 6.15 8.39
CA ASP A 55 -4.50 7.61 8.33
C ASP A 55 -3.33 8.07 7.44
N ALA A 56 -2.15 7.47 7.59
CA ALA A 56 -0.98 7.80 6.78
C ALA A 56 -1.20 7.55 5.27
N ILE A 57 -1.89 6.46 4.92
CA ILE A 57 -2.21 6.15 3.51
C ILE A 57 -3.29 7.10 2.99
N VAL A 58 -4.30 7.41 3.80
CA VAL A 58 -5.38 8.35 3.42
C VAL A 58 -4.82 9.76 3.20
N ASP A 59 -3.92 10.22 4.07
CA ASP A 59 -3.27 11.52 3.92
C ASP A 59 -2.35 11.57 2.70
N ALA A 60 -1.59 10.50 2.44
CA ALA A 60 -0.81 10.36 1.21
C ALA A 60 -1.71 10.40 -0.04
N ALA A 61 -2.90 9.78 0.03
CA ALA A 61 -3.88 9.78 -1.05
C ALA A 61 -4.43 11.19 -1.37
N ARG A 62 -4.36 12.14 -0.43
CA ARG A 62 -4.73 13.55 -0.70
C ARG A 62 -3.73 14.25 -1.60
N LEU A 63 -2.45 13.90 -1.50
CA LEU A 63 -1.37 14.47 -2.30
C LEU A 63 -1.19 13.73 -3.62
N ARG A 64 -1.38 12.42 -3.61
CA ARG A 64 -1.28 11.52 -4.77
C ARG A 64 -2.51 10.61 -4.78
N PRO A 65 -3.58 10.97 -5.54
CA PRO A 65 -4.81 10.20 -5.60
C PRO A 65 -4.57 8.71 -5.87
N ILE A 66 -5.27 7.85 -5.14
CA ILE A 66 -5.16 6.39 -5.25
C ILE A 66 -6.49 5.86 -5.79
N ASP A 67 -6.45 5.27 -6.99
CA ASP A 67 -7.65 4.74 -7.66
C ASP A 67 -7.92 3.25 -7.33
N GLY A 68 -6.99 2.59 -6.64
CA GLY A 68 -7.13 1.17 -6.34
C GLY A 68 -6.10 0.67 -5.33
N ILE A 69 -6.47 -0.40 -4.63
CA ILE A 69 -5.62 -1.03 -3.62
C ILE A 69 -5.40 -2.49 -3.97
N LEU A 70 -4.12 -2.84 -4.07
CA LEU A 70 -3.65 -4.22 -4.20
C LEU A 70 -2.90 -4.60 -2.92
N VAL A 71 -3.18 -5.77 -2.37
CA VAL A 71 -2.54 -6.27 -1.15
C VAL A 71 -1.96 -7.66 -1.38
N VAL A 72 -0.78 -7.90 -0.81
CA VAL A 72 -0.11 -9.20 -0.85
C VAL A 72 0.23 -9.64 0.56
N GLY A 73 -0.29 -10.80 0.95
CA GLY A 73 -0.13 -11.39 2.28
C GLY A 73 -1.30 -11.09 3.22
N ASP A 74 -1.47 -11.92 4.25
CA ASP A 74 -2.65 -11.88 5.12
C ASP A 74 -2.64 -10.67 6.07
N ARG A 75 -1.47 -10.39 6.65
CA ARG A 75 -1.31 -9.32 7.65
C ARG A 75 -1.71 -7.92 7.15
N PRO A 76 -1.35 -7.48 5.94
CA PRO A 76 -1.81 -6.19 5.43
C PRO A 76 -3.27 -6.17 4.93
N THR A 77 -3.96 -7.31 4.81
CA THR A 77 -5.30 -7.37 4.20
C THR A 77 -6.33 -6.54 4.93
N VAL A 78 -6.35 -6.59 6.28
CA VAL A 78 -7.29 -5.80 7.09
C VAL A 78 -7.04 -4.31 6.91
N ILE A 79 -5.77 -3.89 6.89
CA ILE A 79 -5.38 -2.50 6.63
C ILE A 79 -5.84 -2.08 5.23
N ALA A 80 -5.62 -2.91 4.21
CA ALA A 80 -6.05 -2.61 2.84
C ALA A 80 -7.56 -2.44 2.73
N ALA A 81 -8.35 -3.29 3.38
CA ALA A 81 -9.81 -3.18 3.43
C ALA A 81 -10.27 -1.88 4.12
N ARG A 82 -9.62 -1.51 5.24
CA ARG A 82 -9.91 -0.26 5.97
C ARG A 82 -9.58 0.97 5.13
N VAL A 83 -8.46 0.97 4.41
CA VAL A 83 -8.10 2.07 3.50
C VAL A 83 -9.07 2.14 2.32
N ALA A 84 -9.44 1.00 1.72
CA ALA A 84 -10.40 0.97 0.61
C ALA A 84 -11.74 1.58 1.05
N GLN A 85 -12.23 1.20 2.23
CA GLN A 85 -13.43 1.77 2.83
C GLN A 85 -13.28 3.28 3.08
N ALA A 86 -12.15 3.74 3.63
CA ALA A 86 -11.91 5.15 3.93
C ALA A 86 -11.81 6.03 2.67
N LEU A 87 -11.28 5.47 1.57
CA LEU A 87 -11.17 6.15 0.27
C LEU A 87 -12.39 5.98 -0.62
N GLY A 88 -13.40 5.20 -0.20
CA GLY A 88 -14.59 4.90 -1.01
C GLY A 88 -14.28 4.01 -2.23
N LEU A 89 -13.21 3.23 -2.18
CA LEU A 89 -12.79 2.31 -3.24
C LEU A 89 -13.54 0.98 -3.15
N PRO A 90 -13.82 0.31 -4.29
CA PRO A 90 -14.39 -1.03 -4.30
C PRO A 90 -13.47 -2.04 -3.59
N GLY A 91 -14.05 -2.92 -2.77
CA GLY A 91 -13.30 -3.95 -2.06
C GLY A 91 -14.16 -4.71 -1.05
N ASN A 92 -13.57 -5.74 -0.43
CA ASN A 92 -14.20 -6.45 0.68
C ASN A 92 -14.21 -5.57 1.94
N PRO A 93 -15.30 -5.58 2.74
CA PRO A 93 -15.31 -4.89 4.02
C PRO A 93 -14.31 -5.55 4.99
N PRO A 94 -13.76 -4.80 5.96
CA PRO A 94 -12.85 -5.35 6.95
C PRO A 94 -13.43 -6.47 7.82
N GLU A 95 -14.76 -6.56 7.90
CA GLU A 95 -15.50 -7.55 8.69
C GLU A 95 -15.82 -8.86 7.93
N ALA A 96 -15.34 -9.00 6.68
CA ALA A 96 -15.58 -10.15 5.81
C ALA A 96 -14.88 -11.45 6.25
#